data_AF-A0A917G9P3-F1
#
_entry.id   AF-A0A917G9P3-F1
#
_cell.length_a   1.000
_cell.length_b   1.000
_cell.length_c   1.000
_cell.angle_alpha   90.00
_cell.angle_beta   90.00
_cell.angle_gamma   90.00
#
_symmetry.space_group_name_H-M   'P 1'
#
loop_
_entity.id
_entity.type
_entity.pdbx_description
1 polymer ?
#
loop_
_entity_poly.entity_id
_entity_poly.type
_entity_poly.pdbx_seq_one_letter_code
_entity_poly.pdbx_strand_id
1 'polypeptide(L)'
;MRKIILICPMLLLLWMNSAFAHTHLSHSNPEDGAIITKDLTTVQLVFEGKLEEGSTFELKDSAGELVAMEMTHQDATLTGTMAQPLTNGEYTAVWQIIGADGHLLDGNITFTVEQANTTTEKTTDKPVVASGEKTTRDTQKANDEQSKEKNNYLFLIGIIVLAVVIVGFILTRKKRA
;
A
#
# COMPACT_ATOMS: atom_id res chain seq x y z
N MET A 1 -7.85 47.07 17.72
CA MET A 1 -8.51 46.55 16.51
C MET A 1 -7.52 46.09 15.42
N ARG A 2 -6.40 46.80 15.19
CA ARG A 2 -5.35 46.43 14.21
C ARG A 2 -4.72 45.02 14.36
N LYS A 3 -4.60 44.48 15.58
CA LYS A 3 -3.97 43.17 15.82
C LYS A 3 -4.83 41.96 15.41
N ILE A 4 -6.16 42.13 15.29
CA ILE A 4 -7.06 41.06 14.85
C ILE A 4 -7.01 40.87 13.33
N ILE A 5 -6.74 41.95 12.58
CA ILE A 5 -6.57 41.92 11.13
C ILE A 5 -5.37 41.07 10.70
N LEU A 6 -4.34 40.93 11.55
CA LEU A 6 -3.17 40.08 11.28
C LEU A 6 -3.35 38.61 11.71
N ILE A 7 -4.26 38.31 12.64
CA ILE A 7 -4.47 36.94 13.15
C ILE A 7 -5.30 36.11 12.15
N CYS A 8 -6.22 36.75 11.41
CA CYS A 8 -7.06 36.08 10.42
C CYS A 8 -6.25 35.44 9.26
N PRO A 9 -5.33 36.14 8.57
CA PRO A 9 -4.51 35.52 7.52
C PRO A 9 -3.53 34.47 8.07
N MET A 10 -3.05 34.62 9.31
CA MET A 10 -2.18 33.65 9.97
C MET A 10 -2.91 32.31 10.26
N LEU A 11 -4.19 32.37 10.60
CA LEU A 11 -5.01 31.17 10.87
C LEU A 11 -5.40 30.44 9.57
N LEU A 12 -5.52 31.16 8.44
CA LEU A 12 -5.77 30.59 7.11
C LEU A 12 -4.56 29.80 6.56
N LEU A 13 -3.33 30.19 6.91
CA LEU A 13 -2.11 29.47 6.51
C LEU A 13 -1.94 28.11 7.21
N LEU A 14 -2.56 27.93 8.38
CA LEU A 14 -2.56 26.66 9.11
C LEU A 14 -3.48 25.60 8.47
N TRP A 15 -4.22 25.96 7.42
CA TRP A 15 -5.11 25.07 6.66
C TRP A 15 -4.53 24.66 5.29
N MET A 16 -3.27 24.98 4.99
CA MET A 16 -2.60 24.41 3.81
C MET A 16 -2.43 22.91 4.03
N ASN A 17 -3.41 22.13 3.57
CA ASN A 17 -3.31 20.68 3.45
C ASN A 17 -2.04 20.34 2.67
N SER A 18 -1.28 19.36 3.16
CA SER A 18 -0.12 18.82 2.46
C SER A 18 -0.54 18.41 1.05
N ALA A 19 -0.05 19.13 0.04
CA ALA A 19 -0.17 18.70 -1.34
C ALA A 19 0.76 17.49 -1.52
N PHE A 20 0.19 16.28 -1.53
CA PHE A 20 0.88 15.08 -1.99
C PHE A 20 1.00 15.18 -3.51
N ALA A 21 2.07 15.85 -3.97
CA ALA A 21 2.30 16.08 -5.38
C ALA A 21 2.94 14.87 -6.08
N HIS A 22 3.64 14.00 -5.35
CA HIS A 22 4.38 12.91 -5.99
C HIS A 22 3.68 11.58 -5.77
N THR A 23 3.21 10.99 -6.88
CA THR A 23 2.70 9.62 -6.91
C THR A 23 3.88 8.65 -6.95
N HIS A 24 4.04 7.83 -5.92
CA HIS A 24 5.02 6.75 -5.89
C HIS A 24 4.34 5.38 -5.92
N LEU A 25 5.10 4.34 -6.29
CA LEU A 25 4.63 2.96 -6.13
C LEU A 25 4.46 2.70 -4.62
N SER A 26 3.24 2.41 -4.21
CA SER A 26 2.89 2.12 -2.82
C SER A 26 3.15 0.65 -2.49
N HIS A 27 2.68 -0.24 -3.36
CA HIS A 27 2.86 -1.69 -3.24
C HIS A 27 2.63 -2.37 -4.59
N SER A 28 3.14 -3.59 -4.74
CA SER A 28 2.91 -4.43 -5.91
C SER A 28 2.61 -5.87 -5.50
N ASN A 29 1.84 -6.55 -6.35
CA ASN A 29 1.66 -7.99 -6.27
C ASN A 29 1.98 -8.61 -7.64
N PRO A 30 3.09 -9.34 -7.78
CA PRO A 30 4.06 -9.69 -6.73
C PRO A 30 4.83 -8.49 -6.15
N GLU A 31 5.33 -8.65 -4.92
CA GLU A 31 6.27 -7.70 -4.32
C GLU A 31 7.59 -7.68 -5.10
N ASP A 32 8.31 -6.55 -5.06
CA ASP A 32 9.64 -6.47 -5.65
C ASP A 32 10.62 -7.45 -4.96
N GLY A 33 11.32 -8.24 -5.76
CA GLY A 33 12.19 -9.33 -5.34
C GLY A 33 11.46 -10.59 -4.86
N ALA A 34 10.13 -10.70 -5.02
CA ALA A 34 9.39 -11.87 -4.57
C ALA A 34 9.75 -13.14 -5.35
N ILE A 35 9.70 -14.29 -4.65
CA ILE A 35 9.78 -15.62 -5.26
C ILE A 35 8.40 -16.28 -5.19
N ILE A 36 7.84 -16.62 -6.34
CA ILE A 36 6.47 -17.12 -6.50
C ILE A 36 6.52 -18.59 -6.86
N THR A 37 6.04 -19.45 -5.96
CA THR A 37 6.07 -20.92 -6.13
C THR A 37 4.77 -21.50 -6.69
N LYS A 38 3.81 -20.63 -7.04
CA LYS A 38 2.47 -20.98 -7.55
C LYS A 38 2.23 -20.33 -8.91
N ASP A 39 1.19 -20.79 -9.59
CA ASP A 39 0.73 -20.17 -10.84
C ASP A 39 0.43 -18.68 -10.63
N LEU A 40 1.03 -17.85 -11.48
CA LEU A 40 0.83 -16.41 -11.49
C LEU A 40 0.33 -15.98 -12.86
N THR A 41 -0.88 -15.42 -12.90
CA THR A 41 -1.55 -14.92 -14.11
C THR A 41 -1.81 -13.42 -14.05
N THR A 42 -1.43 -12.75 -12.97
CA THR A 42 -1.76 -11.34 -12.75
C THR A 42 -0.60 -10.63 -12.06
N VAL A 43 -0.26 -9.45 -12.54
CA VAL A 43 0.65 -8.50 -11.91
C VAL A 43 -0.12 -7.22 -11.64
N GLN A 44 -0.04 -6.71 -10.42
CA GLN A 44 -0.72 -5.49 -9.99
C GLN A 44 0.28 -4.51 -9.38
N LEU A 45 0.20 -3.26 -9.82
CA LEU A 45 0.98 -2.14 -9.31
C LEU A 45 0.00 -1.11 -8.71
N VAL A 46 0.15 -0.81 -7.42
CA VAL A 46 -0.70 0.15 -6.70
C VAL A 46 0.15 1.34 -6.32
N PHE A 47 -0.33 2.53 -6.69
CA PHE A 47 0.35 3.78 -6.45
C PHE A 47 -0.35 4.58 -5.34
N GLU A 48 0.37 5.51 -4.71
CA GLU A 48 -0.18 6.33 -3.62
C GLU A 48 -1.23 7.35 -4.10
N GLY A 49 -1.17 7.71 -5.39
CA GLY A 49 -2.01 8.73 -6.02
C GLY A 49 -2.74 8.19 -7.25
N LYS A 50 -3.84 8.87 -7.61
CA LYS A 50 -4.58 8.59 -8.85
C LYS A 50 -3.64 8.76 -10.05
N LEU A 51 -3.78 7.85 -11.02
CA LEU A 51 -3.07 7.91 -12.29
C LEU A 51 -3.99 8.48 -13.37
N GLU A 52 -3.39 9.22 -14.29
CA GLU A 52 -4.07 9.72 -15.49
C GLU A 52 -3.93 8.74 -16.66
N GLU A 53 -4.80 8.91 -17.66
CA GLU A 53 -4.84 8.11 -18.88
C GLU A 53 -3.47 8.09 -19.59
N GLY A 54 -3.11 6.93 -20.14
CA GLY A 54 -1.79 6.70 -20.77
C GLY A 54 -0.75 6.12 -19.80
N SER A 55 -1.07 5.97 -18.52
CA SER A 55 -0.27 5.18 -17.58
C SER A 55 -0.30 3.69 -17.93
N THR A 56 0.86 3.04 -17.94
CA THR A 56 1.00 1.65 -18.40
C THR A 56 2.18 0.93 -17.75
N PHE A 57 2.25 -0.38 -17.93
CA PHE A 57 3.47 -1.15 -17.70
C PHE A 57 3.62 -2.29 -18.69
N GLU A 58 4.86 -2.70 -18.90
CA GLU A 58 5.25 -3.87 -19.69
C GLU A 58 5.84 -4.92 -18.75
N LEU A 59 5.58 -6.18 -19.04
CA LEU A 59 6.24 -7.30 -18.37
C LEU A 59 7.28 -7.91 -19.33
N LYS A 60 8.51 -8.05 -18.84
CA LYS A 60 9.65 -8.62 -19.59
C LYS A 60 10.16 -9.86 -18.89
N ASP A 61 10.55 -10.87 -19.66
CA ASP A 61 11.24 -12.04 -19.13
C ASP A 61 12.75 -11.81 -19.00
N SER A 62 13.48 -12.83 -18.54
CA SER A 62 14.94 -12.80 -18.41
C SER A 62 15.72 -12.58 -19.71
N ALA A 63 15.11 -12.80 -20.88
CA ALA A 63 15.69 -12.51 -22.19
C ALA A 63 15.38 -11.07 -22.65
N GLY A 64 14.56 -10.33 -21.90
CA GLY A 64 14.06 -9.01 -22.26
C GLY A 64 12.88 -9.05 -23.23
N GLU A 65 12.30 -10.23 -23.48
CA GLU A 65 11.15 -10.40 -24.36
C GLU A 65 9.86 -9.96 -23.65
N LEU A 66 8.95 -9.35 -24.40
CA LEU A 66 7.67 -8.90 -23.86
C LEU A 66 6.73 -10.08 -23.63
N VAL A 67 6.21 -10.17 -22.41
CA VAL A 67 5.13 -11.10 -22.07
C VAL A 67 3.80 -10.48 -22.44
N ALA A 68 3.01 -11.19 -23.26
CA ALA A 68 1.70 -10.73 -23.67
C ALA A 68 0.72 -10.71 -22.47
N MET A 69 0.05 -9.57 -22.27
CA MET A 69 -0.93 -9.38 -21.20
C MET A 69 -1.99 -8.35 -21.59
N GLU A 70 -3.18 -8.51 -21.01
CA GLU A 70 -4.26 -7.54 -21.09
C GLU A 70 -4.13 -6.54 -19.94
N MET A 71 -4.16 -5.25 -20.28
CA MET A 71 -3.93 -4.16 -19.34
C MET A 71 -5.24 -3.49 -18.92
N THR A 72 -5.35 -3.24 -17.61
CA THR A 72 -6.43 -2.44 -17.04
C THR A 72 -5.87 -1.38 -16.12
N HIS A 73 -6.49 -0.21 -16.15
CA HIS A 73 -6.17 0.92 -15.30
C HIS A 73 -7.44 1.32 -14.55
N GLN A 74 -7.34 1.37 -13.23
CA GLN A 74 -8.41 1.85 -12.36
C GLN A 74 -7.85 2.71 -11.23
N ASP A 75 -8.23 3.98 -11.20
CA ASP A 75 -7.80 4.97 -10.20
C ASP A 75 -6.26 5.01 -10.05
N ALA A 76 -5.75 4.45 -8.95
CA ALA A 76 -4.33 4.41 -8.59
C ALA A 76 -3.67 3.05 -8.92
N THR A 77 -4.37 2.16 -9.63
CA THR A 77 -3.96 0.77 -9.84
C THR A 77 -3.81 0.45 -11.32
N LEU A 78 -2.67 -0.18 -11.66
CA LEU A 78 -2.45 -0.84 -12.94
C LEU A 78 -2.47 -2.35 -12.73
N THR A 79 -3.23 -3.08 -13.54
CA THR A 79 -3.30 -4.55 -13.48
C THR A 79 -3.09 -5.14 -14.88
N GLY A 80 -2.06 -5.99 -15.00
CA GLY A 80 -1.78 -6.79 -16.19
C GLY A 80 -2.22 -8.24 -15.95
N THR A 81 -2.99 -8.79 -16.88
CA THR A 81 -3.51 -10.17 -16.80
C THR A 81 -3.00 -10.99 -17.98
N MET A 82 -2.36 -12.11 -17.69
CA MET A 82 -1.83 -13.04 -18.69
C MET A 82 -2.86 -14.14 -18.98
N ALA A 83 -2.92 -14.59 -20.24
CA ALA A 83 -3.84 -15.65 -20.66
C ALA A 83 -3.47 -17.04 -20.09
N GLN A 84 -2.20 -17.24 -19.73
CA GLN A 84 -1.66 -18.46 -19.14
C GLN A 84 -0.75 -18.09 -17.96
N PRO A 85 -0.54 -19.00 -16.99
CA PRO A 85 0.43 -18.79 -15.93
C PRO A 85 1.83 -18.54 -16.50
N LEU A 86 2.58 -17.66 -15.86
CA LEU A 86 4.00 -17.47 -16.19
C LEU A 86 4.77 -18.78 -16.00
N THR A 87 5.75 -19.02 -16.87
CA THR A 87 6.70 -20.11 -16.72
C THR A 87 7.72 -19.78 -15.64
N ASN A 88 8.52 -20.78 -15.23
CA ASN A 88 9.62 -20.51 -14.32
C ASN A 88 10.66 -19.58 -14.95
N GLY A 89 11.09 -18.58 -14.20
CA GLY A 89 12.02 -17.56 -14.68
C GLY A 89 11.96 -16.26 -13.88
N GLU A 90 12.91 -15.38 -14.17
CA GLU A 90 12.92 -14.00 -13.67
C GLU A 90 12.13 -13.10 -14.62
N TYR A 91 11.38 -12.17 -14.03
CA TYR A 91 10.56 -11.22 -14.74
C TYR A 91 10.78 -9.81 -14.20
N THR A 92 10.69 -8.82 -15.09
CA THR A 92 10.75 -7.40 -14.75
C THR A 92 9.48 -6.71 -15.25
N ALA A 93 8.73 -6.08 -14.34
CA ALA A 93 7.63 -5.20 -14.72
C ALA A 93 8.13 -3.76 -14.76
N VAL A 94 8.21 -3.17 -15.95
CA VAL A 94 8.66 -1.79 -16.18
C VAL A 94 7.45 -0.92 -16.41
N TRP A 95 7.26 0.10 -15.58
CA TRP A 95 6.09 0.98 -15.63
C TRP A 95 6.46 2.41 -15.99
N GLN A 96 5.51 3.08 -16.64
CA GLN A 96 5.53 4.51 -16.89
C GLN A 96 4.13 5.05 -16.60
N ILE A 97 4.03 6.00 -15.67
CA ILE A 97 2.78 6.55 -15.19
C ILE A 97 2.73 8.06 -15.35
N ILE A 98 1.51 8.60 -15.36
CA ILE A 98 1.24 10.03 -15.28
C ILE A 98 0.50 10.26 -13.97
N GLY A 99 1.13 10.98 -13.04
CA GLY A 99 0.48 11.36 -11.78
C GLY A 99 -0.67 12.34 -12.02
N ALA A 100 -1.55 12.49 -11.02
CA ALA A 100 -2.65 13.47 -11.07
C ALA A 100 -2.18 14.93 -11.23
N ASP A 101 -0.91 15.21 -10.94
CA ASP A 101 -0.25 16.50 -11.16
C ASP A 101 0.32 16.67 -12.59
N GLY A 102 0.21 15.64 -13.42
CA GLY A 102 0.62 15.61 -14.82
C GLY A 102 2.09 15.26 -15.06
N HIS A 103 2.87 14.95 -14.01
CA HIS A 103 4.25 14.52 -14.19
C HIS A 103 4.34 13.06 -14.64
N LEU A 104 5.28 12.80 -15.55
CA LEU A 104 5.68 11.45 -15.93
C LEU A 104 6.64 10.89 -14.89
N LEU A 105 6.35 9.67 -14.43
CA LEU A 105 7.26 8.89 -13.60
C LEU A 105 7.44 7.51 -14.22
N ASP A 106 8.62 6.94 -14.03
CA ASP A 106 8.95 5.59 -14.45
C ASP A 106 9.64 4.82 -13.33
N GLY A 107 9.66 3.50 -13.49
CA GLY A 107 10.33 2.61 -12.56
C GLY A 107 10.09 1.16 -12.93
N ASN A 108 10.51 0.26 -12.06
CA ASN A 108 10.34 -1.17 -12.26
C ASN A 108 10.27 -1.93 -10.94
N ILE A 109 9.79 -3.16 -11.03
CA ILE A 109 9.95 -4.20 -10.02
C ILE A 109 10.44 -5.48 -10.69
N THR A 110 11.06 -6.35 -9.92
CA THR A 110 11.53 -7.66 -10.34
C THR A 110 10.86 -8.74 -9.51
N PHE A 111 10.67 -9.94 -10.07
CA PHE A 111 10.23 -11.11 -9.31
C PHE A 111 10.61 -12.40 -10.03
N THR A 112 10.63 -13.51 -9.31
CA THR A 112 11.01 -14.82 -9.83
C THR A 112 9.87 -15.81 -9.67
N VAL A 113 9.55 -16.55 -10.72
CA VAL A 113 8.59 -17.67 -10.67
C VAL A 113 9.36 -18.98 -10.59
N GLU A 114 9.08 -19.77 -9.56
CA GLU A 114 9.70 -21.07 -9.26
C GLU A 114 8.62 -22.10 -8.90
N GLN A 115 7.78 -22.45 -9.88
CA GLN A 115 6.80 -23.52 -9.71
C GLN A 115 7.53 -24.86 -9.55
N ALA A 116 7.18 -25.60 -8.50
CA ALA A 116 7.52 -27.00 -8.42
C ALA A 116 6.79 -27.73 -9.56
N ASN A 117 7.54 -28.21 -10.56
CA ASN A 117 7.00 -29.06 -11.61
C ASN A 117 6.35 -30.28 -10.98
N THR A 118 5.06 -30.18 -10.68
CA THR A 118 4.26 -31.31 -10.27
C THR A 118 3.93 -32.05 -11.55
N THR A 119 4.87 -32.89 -11.99
CA THR A 119 4.56 -33.99 -12.88
C THR A 119 3.44 -34.77 -12.21
N THR A 120 2.21 -34.52 -12.67
CA THR A 120 1.03 -35.28 -12.27
C THR A 120 1.19 -36.66 -12.88
N GLU A 121 1.95 -37.52 -12.22
CA GLU A 121 1.94 -38.94 -12.46
C GLU A 121 0.56 -39.45 -12.05
N LYS A 122 -0.26 -39.75 -13.06
CA LYS A 122 -1.60 -40.28 -12.92
C LYS A 122 -1.53 -41.69 -12.32
N THR A 123 -1.55 -41.81 -10.98
CA THR A 123 -1.85 -43.08 -10.32
C THR A 123 -3.33 -43.14 -9.95
N THR A 124 -4.06 -43.95 -10.70
CA THR A 124 -5.44 -44.34 -10.44
C THR A 124 -5.49 -45.45 -9.38
N ASP A 125 -6.46 -45.28 -8.46
CA ASP A 125 -7.19 -46.27 -7.63
C ASP A 125 -6.75 -46.64 -6.19
N LYS A 126 -7.41 -45.94 -5.23
CA LYS A 126 -8.28 -46.42 -4.11
C LYS A 126 -7.70 -47.13 -2.84
N PRO A 127 -8.46 -47.08 -1.71
CA PRO A 127 -7.97 -46.75 -0.36
C PRO A 127 -8.17 -47.89 0.68
N VAL A 128 -7.81 -47.65 1.96
CA VAL A 128 -8.17 -48.31 3.26
C VAL A 128 -6.89 -48.50 4.10
N VAL A 129 -6.75 -48.20 5.41
CA VAL A 129 -7.65 -47.72 6.49
C VAL A 129 -6.80 -47.17 7.65
N ALA A 130 -7.48 -46.35 8.47
CA ALA A 130 -7.09 -45.72 9.72
C ALA A 130 -6.57 -46.62 10.87
N SER A 131 -5.84 -45.98 11.80
CA SER A 131 -5.88 -46.19 13.26
C SER A 131 -5.11 -45.03 13.91
N GLY A 132 -5.74 -44.07 14.60
CA GLY A 132 -6.00 -44.08 16.06
C GLY A 132 -4.79 -43.47 16.81
N GLU A 133 -4.83 -42.60 17.83
CA GLU A 133 -5.87 -42.02 18.67
C GLU A 133 -5.19 -40.91 19.54
N LYS A 134 -5.78 -39.71 19.58
CA LYS A 134 -6.08 -38.80 20.74
C LYS A 134 -5.03 -38.54 21.86
N THR A 135 -4.84 -37.24 22.21
CA THR A 135 -5.22 -36.61 23.51
C THR A 135 -4.39 -35.35 23.84
N THR A 136 -5.06 -34.19 23.79
CA THR A 136 -5.18 -33.11 24.81
C THR A 136 -3.99 -32.76 25.72
N ARG A 137 -3.59 -31.46 25.79
CA ARG A 137 -4.08 -30.44 26.76
C ARG A 137 -3.08 -29.26 26.98
N ASP A 138 -3.67 -28.06 27.00
CA ASP A 138 -3.36 -26.82 27.74
C ASP A 138 -2.22 -25.83 27.42
N THR A 139 -2.68 -24.60 27.15
CA THR A 139 -2.37 -23.32 27.82
C THR A 139 -0.94 -22.77 27.80
N GLN A 140 -0.73 -21.59 27.18
CA GLN A 140 -0.70 -20.31 27.92
C GLN A 140 -0.53 -19.07 27.02
N LYS A 141 -1.25 -18.04 27.46
CA LYS A 141 -1.36 -16.61 27.14
C LYS A 141 -0.05 -15.82 27.34
N ALA A 142 0.28 -14.92 26.42
CA ALA A 142 1.06 -13.68 26.64
C ALA A 142 0.82 -12.78 25.40
N ASN A 143 -0.09 -11.81 25.43
CA ASN A 143 0.06 -10.46 26.00
C ASN A 143 1.09 -9.61 25.24
N ASP A 144 0.64 -8.97 24.15
CA ASP A 144 1.26 -7.76 23.60
C ASP A 144 0.16 -6.67 23.52
N GLU A 145 -0.19 -6.14 24.69
CA GLU A 145 -0.77 -4.80 24.78
C GLU A 145 0.37 -3.78 24.73
N GLN A 146 0.68 -3.26 23.55
CA GLN A 146 1.50 -2.06 23.43
C GLN A 146 1.03 -1.17 22.27
N SER A 147 -0.15 -0.57 22.40
CA SER A 147 -0.63 0.45 21.45
C SER A 147 -1.66 1.44 22.03
N LYS A 148 -1.71 1.62 23.35
CA LYS A 148 -2.63 2.61 23.98
C LYS A 148 -1.98 3.85 24.60
N GLU A 149 -0.67 3.91 24.80
CA GLU A 149 -0.05 5.06 25.48
C GLU A 149 0.32 6.24 24.56
N LYS A 150 0.67 6.01 23.29
CA LYS A 150 1.04 7.11 22.36
C LYS A 150 -0.16 7.98 21.94
N ASN A 151 -1.35 7.37 21.86
CA ASN A 151 -2.55 8.06 21.37
C ASN A 151 -3.14 9.03 22.40
N ASN A 152 -2.92 8.79 23.70
CA ASN A 152 -3.44 9.67 24.74
C ASN A 152 -2.60 10.95 24.90
N TYR A 153 -1.29 10.90 24.61
CA TYR A 153 -0.43 12.08 24.65
C TYR A 153 -0.80 13.11 23.56
N LEU A 154 -1.15 12.64 22.37
CA LEU A 154 -1.64 13.51 21.29
C LEU A 154 -2.96 14.21 21.66
N PHE A 155 -3.89 13.49 22.28
CA PHE A 155 -5.13 14.07 22.80
C PHE A 155 -4.88 15.05 23.95
N LEU A 156 -3.98 14.74 24.89
CA LEU A 156 -3.59 15.64 25.98
C LEU A 156 -2.92 16.92 25.47
N ILE A 157 -2.02 16.82 24.49
CA ILE A 157 -1.41 17.99 23.84
C ILE A 157 -2.48 18.84 23.17
N GLY A 158 -3.44 18.22 22.46
CA GLY A 158 -4.57 18.92 21.84
C GLY A 158 -5.42 19.70 22.85
N ILE A 159 -5.74 19.11 24.01
CA ILE A 159 -6.51 19.77 25.08
C ILE A 159 -5.73 20.94 25.69
N ILE A 160 -4.43 20.78 25.94
CA ILE A 160 -3.60 21.86 26.50
C ILE A 160 -3.53 23.05 25.54
N VAL A 161 -3.32 22.79 24.24
CA VAL A 161 -3.32 23.85 23.21
C VAL A 161 -4.66 24.57 23.16
N LEU A 162 -5.77 23.83 23.17
CA LEU A 162 -7.12 24.41 23.18
C LEU A 162 -7.35 25.30 24.42
N ALA A 163 -6.93 24.85 25.60
CA ALA A 163 -7.06 25.60 26.84
C ALA A 163 -6.26 26.90 26.81
N VAL A 164 -5.03 26.89 26.30
CA VAL A 164 -4.19 28.10 26.16
C VAL A 164 -4.85 29.10 25.20
N VAL A 165 -5.44 28.63 24.10
CA VAL A 165 -6.18 29.50 23.16
C VAL A 165 -7.40 30.13 23.81
N ILE A 166 -8.20 29.35 24.56
CA ILE A 166 -9.40 29.84 25.25
C ILE A 166 -9.02 30.85 26.34
N VAL A 167 -8.00 30.56 27.15
CA VAL A 167 -7.53 31.48 28.21
C VAL A 167 -6.97 32.76 27.60
N GLY A 168 -6.18 32.66 26.53
CA GLY A 168 -5.70 33.82 25.78
C GLY A 168 -6.85 34.68 25.22
N PHE A 169 -7.91 34.04 24.72
CA PHE A 169 -9.10 34.72 24.24
C PHE A 169 -9.89 35.43 25.36
N ILE A 170 -10.06 34.78 26.52
CA ILE A 170 -10.75 35.38 27.68
C ILE A 170 -9.95 36.56 28.25
N LEU A 171 -8.63 36.42 28.41
CA LEU A 171 -7.77 37.50 28.90
C LEU A 171 -7.74 38.69 27.95
N THR A 172 -7.81 38.45 26.64
CA THR A 172 -7.88 39.55 25.65
C THR A 172 -9.25 40.22 25.59
N ARG A 173 -10.34 39.54 25.98
CA ARG A 173 -11.67 40.17 26.19
C ARG A 173 -11.72 40.96 27.48
N LYS A 174 -11.19 40.42 28.59
CA LYS A 174 -11.16 41.10 29.90
C LYS A 174 -10.34 42.39 29.89
N LYS A 175 -9.33 42.48 29.03
CA LYS A 175 -8.50 43.69 28.87
C LYS A 175 -9.14 44.76 27.94
N ARG A 176 -10.29 44.47 27.33
CA ARG A 176 -11.02 45.39 26.42
C ARG A 176 -12.41 45.80 26.94
N ALA A 177 -12.84 45.25 28.07
CA ALA A 177 -13.94 45.79 28.88
C ALA A 177 -13.33 46.70 29.95
#